data_AF-A0A952WSC3-F1
#
_entry.id   AF-A0A952WSC3-F1
#
_cell.length_a   1.000
_cell.length_b   1.000
_cell.length_c   1.000
_cell.angle_alpha   90.00
_cell.angle_beta   90.00
_cell.angle_gamma   90.00
#
_symmetry.space_group_name_H-M   'P 1'
#
loop_
_entity.id
_entity.type
_entity.pdbx_description
1 polymer ?
#
loop_
_entity_poly.entity_id
_entity_poly.type
_entity_poly.pdbx_seq_one_letter_code
_entity_poly.pdbx_strand_id
1 'polypeptide(L)'
;MNIKTIVIEGIDQDISIRRTERGAEATIEQHTRRAGRQDICIAHIARDEDRESRYAKAAEVAKVVYGTDRRGRAAATNSMVHDVLNEMERVAGC
;
A
#
# COMPACT_ATOMS: atom_id res chain seq x y z
N MET A 1 5.70 -19.61 -2.39
CA MET A 1 4.41 -19.08 -2.89
C MET A 1 4.72 -17.78 -3.64
N ASN A 2 4.23 -17.59 -4.87
CA ASN A 2 4.45 -16.36 -5.64
C ASN A 2 3.13 -15.60 -5.81
N ILE A 3 2.87 -14.65 -4.91
CA ILE A 3 1.66 -13.82 -4.98
C ILE A 3 1.88 -12.73 -6.01
N LYS A 4 0.99 -12.66 -7.01
CA LYS A 4 1.02 -11.62 -8.04
C LYS A 4 0.35 -10.34 -7.57
N THR A 5 -0.77 -10.47 -6.87
CA THR A 5 -1.58 -9.33 -6.43
C THR A 5 -2.33 -9.65 -5.15
N ILE A 6 -2.45 -8.67 -4.27
CA ILE A 6 -3.35 -8.63 -3.12
C ILE A 6 -4.22 -7.39 -3.26
N VAL A 7 -5.49 -7.50 -2.86
CA VAL A 7 -6.38 -6.34 -2.75
C VAL A 7 -6.76 -6.19 -1.28
N ILE A 8 -6.60 -5.00 -0.74
CA ILE A 8 -7.05 -4.61 0.60
C ILE A 8 -8.22 -3.67 0.42
N GLU A 9 -9.39 -4.07 0.94
CA GLU A 9 -10.56 -3.19 0.99
C GLU A 9 -10.28 -2.06 1.98
N GLY A 10 -10.23 -0.83 1.46
CA GLY A 10 -9.98 0.37 2.26
C GLY A 10 -11.28 1.11 2.57
N ILE A 11 -11.22 2.02 3.55
CA ILE A 11 -12.38 2.82 3.94
C ILE A 11 -12.83 3.79 2.83
N ASP A 12 -11.87 4.36 2.10
CA ASP A 12 -12.14 5.32 1.02
C ASP A 12 -12.09 4.64 -0.36
N GLN A 13 -11.05 3.82 -0.59
CA GLN A 13 -10.76 3.15 -1.86
C GLN A 13 -10.03 1.83 -1.60
N ASP A 14 -10.23 0.85 -2.48
CA ASP A 14 -9.47 -0.40 -2.45
C ASP A 14 -8.02 -0.16 -2.86
N ILE A 15 -7.10 -0.80 -2.14
CA ILE A 15 -5.68 -0.80 -2.47
C ILE A 15 -5.31 -2.10 -3.16
N SER A 16 -4.77 -2.00 -4.37
CA SER A 16 -4.15 -3.11 -5.08
C SER A 16 -2.64 -3.11 -4.84
N ILE A 17 -2.11 -4.17 -4.23
CA ILE A 17 -0.67 -4.40 -4.10
C ILE A 17 -0.25 -5.40 -5.18
N ARG A 18 0.60 -4.99 -6.13
CA ARG A 18 1.02 -5.79 -7.27
C ARG A 18 2.51 -6.04 -7.26
N ARG A 19 2.90 -7.28 -7.60
CA ARG A 19 4.30 -7.64 -7.76
C ARG A 19 4.87 -6.94 -8.99
N THR A 20 6.05 -6.38 -8.83
CA THR A 20 6.88 -5.83 -9.91
C THR A 20 8.15 -6.67 -10.06
N GLU A 21 8.97 -6.37 -11.07
CA GLU A 21 10.27 -7.03 -11.26
C GLU A 21 11.19 -6.83 -10.04
N ARG A 22 11.11 -5.66 -9.41
CA ARG A 22 12.02 -5.23 -8.32
C ARG A 22 11.43 -5.34 -6.91
N GLY A 23 10.13 -5.60 -6.79
CA GLY A 23 9.44 -5.69 -5.49
C GLY A 23 7.93 -5.66 -5.65
N ALA A 24 7.27 -4.65 -5.09
CA ALA A 24 5.83 -4.46 -5.21
C ALA A 24 5.43 -2.98 -5.30
N GLU A 25 4.27 -2.71 -5.88
CA GLU A 25 3.64 -1.39 -5.91
C GLU A 25 2.23 -1.48 -5.29
N ALA A 26 1.87 -0.48 -4.49
CA ALA A 26 0.53 -0.31 -3.96
C ALA A 26 -0.16 0.83 -4.71
N THR A 27 -1.30 0.55 -5.33
CA THR A 27 -2.05 1.49 -6.15
C THR A 27 -3.50 1.59 -5.68
N ILE A 28 -4.10 2.78 -5.78
CA ILE A 28 -5.55 2.98 -5.73
C ILE A 28 -6.12 3.25 -7.10
N GLU A 29 -7.38 2.91 -7.28
CA GLU A 29 -8.14 3.26 -8.47
C GLU A 29 -8.90 4.57 -8.24
N GLN A 30 -8.46 5.64 -8.91
CA GLN A 30 -9.14 6.92 -8.88
C GLN A 30 -9.96 7.15 -10.15
N HIS A 31 -11.24 7.47 -9.98
CA HIS A 31 -12.09 7.94 -11.07
C HIS A 31 -12.01 9.47 -11.18
N THR A 32 -11.42 9.95 -12.27
CA THR A 32 -11.39 11.39 -12.59
C THR A 32 -12.34 11.71 -13.73
N ARG A 33 -12.98 12.89 -13.67
CA ARG A 33 -13.92 13.34 -14.73
C ARG A 33 -13.27 13.50 -16.12
N ARG A 34 -11.93 13.63 -16.17
CA ARG A 34 -11.19 14.00 -17.39
C ARG A 34 -10.42 12.83 -18.01
N ALA A 35 -9.86 11.94 -17.19
CA ALA A 35 -9.05 10.82 -17.66
C ALA A 35 -9.74 9.45 -17.50
N GLY A 36 -10.93 9.40 -16.89
CA GLY A 36 -11.61 8.14 -16.59
C GLY A 36 -10.97 7.45 -15.39
N ARG A 37 -10.81 6.13 -15.49
CA ARG A 37 -10.27 5.25 -14.44
C ARG A 37 -8.75 5.23 -14.48
N GLN A 38 -8.08 5.65 -13.42
CA GLN A 38 -6.63 5.73 -13.34
C GLN A 38 -6.10 5.06 -12.07
N ASP A 39 -5.09 4.21 -12.22
CA ASP A 39 -4.35 3.65 -11.09
C ASP A 39 -3.29 4.65 -10.64
N ILE A 40 -3.34 5.06 -9.37
CA ILE A 40 -2.37 5.97 -8.76
C ILE A 40 -1.50 5.17 -7.81
N CYS A 41 -0.18 5.18 -8.06
CA CYS A 41 0.80 4.57 -7.17
C CYS A 41 0.93 5.40 -5.89
N ILE A 42 0.63 4.76 -4.76
CA ILE A 42 0.77 5.33 -3.41
C ILE A 42 2.17 5.04 -2.88
N ALA A 43 2.63 3.81 -3.07
CA ALA A 43 3.92 3.36 -2.55
C ALA A 43 4.53 2.31 -3.47
N HIS A 44 5.85 2.37 -3.62
CA HIS A 44 6.64 1.33 -4.26
C HIS A 44 7.65 0.79 -3.27
N ILE A 45 7.62 -0.51 -3.01
CA ILE A 45 8.61 -1.19 -2.18
C ILE A 45 9.57 -2.02 -3.04
N ALA A 46 10.85 -1.91 -2.75
CA ALA A 46 11.93 -2.64 -3.41
C ALA A 46 12.50 -3.70 -2.46
N ARG A 47 12.92 -4.86 -3.00
CA ARG A 47 13.40 -5.98 -2.18
C ARG A 47 14.66 -5.66 -1.37
N ASP A 48 15.47 -4.72 -1.85
CA ASP A 48 16.75 -4.32 -1.30
C ASP A 48 16.66 -3.08 -0.39
N GLU A 49 15.46 -2.54 -0.17
CA GLU A 49 15.28 -1.40 0.71
C GLU A 49 15.29 -1.82 2.19
N ASP A 50 15.69 -0.90 3.07
CA ASP A 50 15.73 -1.15 4.49
C ASP A 50 14.31 -1.23 5.11
N ARG A 51 14.23 -1.85 6.30
CA ARG A 51 12.94 -2.09 6.97
C ARG A 51 12.22 -0.81 7.39
N GLU A 52 12.95 0.24 7.78
CA GLU A 52 12.35 1.51 8.19
C GLU A 52 11.71 2.21 6.99
N SER A 53 12.39 2.20 5.83
CA SER A 53 11.85 2.71 4.57
C SER A 53 10.60 1.95 4.13
N ARG A 54 10.58 0.61 4.22
CA ARG A 54 9.36 -0.18 3.96
C ARG A 54 8.23 0.19 4.91
N TYR A 55 8.53 0.31 6.20
CA TYR A 55 7.53 0.65 7.21
C TYR A 55 6.92 2.04 6.96
N ALA A 56 7.73 3.05 6.61
CA ALA A 56 7.23 4.38 6.26
C ALA A 56 6.27 4.34 5.07
N LYS A 57 6.58 3.54 4.04
CA LYS A 57 5.72 3.34 2.87
C LYS A 57 4.42 2.61 3.22
N ALA A 58 4.50 1.58 4.06
CA ALA A 58 3.32 0.89 4.57
C ALA A 58 2.43 1.83 5.40
N ALA A 59 3.01 2.76 6.16
CA ALA A 59 2.26 3.77 6.89
C ALA A 59 1.49 4.73 5.96
N GLU A 60 2.04 5.10 4.81
CA GLU A 60 1.31 5.88 3.79
C GLU A 60 0.16 5.07 3.18
N VAL A 61 0.36 3.80 2.88
CA VAL A 61 -0.71 2.91 2.41
C VAL A 61 -1.80 2.76 3.47
N ALA A 62 -1.41 2.62 4.74
CA ALA A 62 -2.35 2.50 5.87
C ALA A 62 -3.25 3.73 6.04
N LYS A 63 -2.82 4.94 5.64
CA LYS A 63 -3.68 6.13 5.61
C LYS A 63 -4.85 5.98 4.65
N VAL A 64 -4.66 5.21 3.58
CA VAL A 64 -5.70 4.96 2.58
C VAL A 64 -6.59 3.79 3.03
N VAL A 65 -6.00 2.74 3.60
CA VAL A 65 -6.75 1.59 4.12
C VAL A 65 -7.68 2.02 5.26
N TYR A 66 -7.14 2.71 6.26
CA TYR A 66 -7.83 2.99 7.52
C TYR A 66 -8.29 4.44 7.67
N GLY A 67 -7.96 5.30 6.72
CA GLY A 67 -8.18 6.74 6.81
C GLY A 67 -7.09 7.45 7.61
N THR A 68 -7.30 8.76 7.83
CA THR A 68 -6.35 9.61 8.56
C THR A 68 -6.95 10.13 9.87
N ASP A 69 -6.11 10.23 10.90
CA ASP A 69 -6.47 10.87 12.16
C ASP A 69 -6.41 12.41 12.05
N ARG A 70 -6.82 13.12 13.12
CA ARG A 70 -6.79 14.59 13.16
C ARG A 70 -5.39 15.20 13.02
N ARG A 71 -4.32 14.39 13.11
CA ARG A 71 -2.92 14.80 12.99
C ARG A 71 -2.32 14.42 11.62
N GLY A 72 -3.13 13.90 10.70
CA GLY A 72 -2.70 13.46 9.36
C GLY A 72 -1.92 12.14 9.37
N ARG A 73 -1.97 11.38 10.46
CA ARG A 73 -1.36 10.04 10.54
C ARG A 73 -2.40 9.00 10.14
N ALA A 74 -1.96 7.79 9.81
CA ALA A 74 -2.89 6.68 9.58
C ALA A 74 -3.74 6.49 10.85
N ALA A 75 -5.06 6.36 10.69
CA ALA A 75 -5.98 6.05 11.79
C ALA A 75 -5.91 4.55 12.16
N ALA A 76 -4.69 4.06 12.39
CA ALA A 76 -4.36 2.67 12.64
C ALA A 76 -3.37 2.53 13.80
N THR A 77 -3.42 1.38 14.46
CA THR A 77 -2.41 1.01 15.46
C THR A 77 -1.12 0.57 14.78
N ASN A 78 -0.02 0.52 15.54
CA ASN A 78 1.27 0.03 15.03
C ASN A 78 1.16 -1.39 14.45
N SER A 79 0.38 -2.28 15.08
CA SER A 79 0.17 -3.64 14.57
C SER A 79 -0.57 -3.65 13.23
N MET A 80 -1.58 -2.80 13.05
CA MET A 80 -2.33 -2.70 11.79
C MET A 80 -1.46 -2.16 10.64
N VAL A 81 -0.52 -1.26 10.93
CA VAL A 81 0.47 -0.81 9.94
C VAL A 81 1.42 -1.96 9.58
N HIS A 82 1.82 -2.77 10.56
CA HIS A 82 2.61 -3.98 10.28
C HIS A 82 1.84 -5.01 9.47
N ASP A 83 0.52 -5.14 9.61
CA ASP A 83 -0.28 -6.04 8.77
C ASP A 83 -0.23 -5.60 7.30
N VAL A 84 -0.37 -4.31 7.03
CA VAL A 84 -0.20 -3.75 5.68
C VAL A 84 1.22 -4.00 5.16
N LEU A 85 2.23 -3.75 5.99
CA LEU A 85 3.62 -4.01 5.64
C LEU A 85 3.84 -5.48 5.26
N ASN A 86 3.33 -6.41 6.07
CA ASN A 86 3.48 -7.84 5.84
C ASN A 86 2.86 -8.25 4.49
N GLU A 87 1.69 -7.72 4.12
CA GLU A 87 1.10 -8.03 2.81
C GLU A 87 1.90 -7.43 1.66
N MET A 88 2.43 -6.22 1.82
CA MET A 88 3.33 -5.62 0.84
C MET A 88 4.60 -6.48 0.66
N GLU A 89 5.29 -6.81 1.75
CA GLU A 89 6.50 -7.64 1.78
C GLU A 89 6.26 -9.03 1.18
N ARG A 90 5.10 -9.64 1.50
CA ARG A 90 4.70 -10.93 0.95
C ARG A 90 4.53 -10.91 -0.57
N VAL A 91 4.01 -9.82 -1.13
CA VAL A 91 3.91 -9.64 -2.59
C VAL A 91 5.29 -9.38 -3.20
N ALA A 92 6.10 -8.53 -2.56
CA ALA A 92 7.45 -8.19 -3.02
C ALA A 92 8.43 -9.37 -2.94
N GLY A 93 8.25 -10.26 -1.96
CA GLY A 93 9.14 -11.39 -1.67
C GLY A 93 10.37 -11.00 -0.85
N CYS A 94 10.20 -10.14 0.17
CA CYS A 94 11.23 -9.68 1.10
C CYS A 94 10.77 -9.72 2.57
#